data_AF-A0C821-F1
#
_entry.id   AF-A0C821-F1
#
_cell.length_a   1.000
_cell.length_b   1.000
_cell.length_c   1.000
_cell.angle_alpha   90.00
_cell.angle_beta   90.00
_cell.angle_gamma   90.00
#
_symmetry.space_group_name_H-M   'P 1'
#
loop_
_entity.id
_entity.type
_entity.pdbx_description
1 polymer ?
#
loop_
_entity_poly.entity_id
_entity_poly.type
_entity_poly.pdbx_seq_one_letter_code
_entity_poly.pdbx_strand_id
1 'polypeptide(L)'
;MFIILILCIASTYSSFMNCPAETLQICDDLYHPVCAYGSNEKITKQFQNSCEACKISTTLYYFEGECQQLINFNNTFTYRSTSEQDVQKEVTKYCDEKTRYSTDCSNQENLVCGESTTNCSVCQQEYSNSCVACANSAVTSYYDGYCRNEQTQSRIIYCPPNRPTSCNENGLTVCSQTTSPCLTQDCYSESKSWCAACSNTDVVTYYQGSCQDYLDYIQTINIMEEVTQKCSIVKPETCPDTVQEVCATENCDDDKLTCLKTYTNSCLACQNPKVMSYLPFSCYSYQVMIWIMIIYFIY
;
A
#
# COMPACT_ATOMS: atom_id res chain seq x y z
N MET A 1 14.88 25.30 -21.21
CA MET A 1 14.95 23.83 -21.10
C MET A 1 14.00 23.28 -20.03
N PHE A 2 13.98 23.84 -18.81
CA PHE A 2 13.03 23.43 -17.75
C PHE A 2 11.53 23.57 -18.11
N ILE A 3 11.14 24.59 -18.88
CA ILE A 3 9.74 24.78 -19.31
C ILE A 3 9.27 23.68 -20.28
N ILE A 4 10.17 23.17 -21.14
CA ILE A 4 9.85 22.08 -22.07
C ILE A 4 9.70 20.75 -21.30
N LEU A 5 10.51 20.55 -20.25
CA LEU A 5 10.39 19.38 -19.38
C LEU A 5 9.05 19.37 -18.61
N ILE A 6 8.61 20.53 -18.10
CA ILE A 6 7.31 20.66 -17.40
C ILE A 6 6.13 20.44 -18.35
N LEU A 7 6.21 20.93 -19.60
CA LEU A 7 5.18 20.70 -20.62
C LEU A 7 5.11 19.24 -21.10
N CYS A 8 6.24 18.53 -21.16
CA CYS A 8 6.25 17.10 -21.50
C CYS A 8 5.71 16.21 -20.38
N ILE A 9 5.89 16.58 -19.11
CA ILE A 9 5.32 15.84 -17.97
C ILE A 9 3.80 16.06 -17.92
N ALA A 10 3.30 17.24 -18.31
CA ALA A 10 1.86 17.52 -18.36
C ALA A 10 1.11 16.75 -19.46
N SER A 11 1.79 16.28 -20.51
CA SER A 11 1.15 15.62 -21.66
C SER A 11 1.08 14.09 -21.57
N THR A 12 1.54 13.47 -20.47
CA THR A 12 1.48 12.00 -20.29
C THR A 12 0.56 11.55 -19.16
N TYR A 13 -0.24 12.45 -18.59
CA TYR A 13 -1.27 12.05 -17.64
C TYR A 13 -2.45 11.41 -18.38
N SER A 14 -2.43 10.07 -18.52
CA SER A 14 -3.67 9.34 -18.78
C SER A 14 -4.58 9.59 -17.59
N SER A 15 -5.58 10.44 -17.78
CA SER A 15 -6.52 10.79 -16.72
C SER A 15 -7.35 9.54 -16.43
N PHE A 16 -7.33 9.07 -15.19
CA PHE A 16 -8.30 8.07 -14.75
C PHE A 16 -9.69 8.69 -14.88
N MET A 17 -10.55 8.08 -15.69
CA MET A 17 -11.93 8.54 -15.87
C MET A 17 -12.87 7.67 -15.02
N ASN A 18 -13.74 8.32 -14.24
CA ASN A 18 -14.77 7.64 -13.48
C ASN A 18 -15.94 7.26 -14.39
N CYS A 19 -16.53 6.08 -14.15
CA CYS A 19 -17.78 5.72 -14.81
C CYS A 19 -18.95 6.54 -14.24
N PRO A 20 -19.80 7.15 -15.09
CA PRO A 20 -21.01 7.82 -14.60
C PRO A 20 -21.98 6.79 -14.02
N ALA A 21 -22.64 7.15 -12.91
CA ALA A 21 -23.47 6.23 -12.11
C ALA A 21 -24.75 5.73 -12.82
N GLU A 22 -25.06 6.22 -14.02
CA GLU A 22 -26.29 5.88 -14.76
C GLU A 22 -25.97 5.62 -16.24
N THR A 23 -25.86 4.35 -16.62
CA THR A 23 -25.63 3.93 -18.01
C THR A 23 -26.70 2.93 -18.48
N LEU A 24 -27.96 3.39 -18.58
CA LEU A 24 -28.96 2.76 -19.46
C LEU A 24 -28.79 3.21 -20.92
N GLN A 25 -27.61 3.70 -21.28
CA GLN A 25 -27.32 4.21 -22.61
C GLN A 25 -26.90 3.06 -23.53
N ILE A 26 -27.48 3.02 -24.73
CA ILE A 26 -27.02 2.13 -25.80
C ILE A 26 -25.64 2.62 -26.22
N CYS A 27 -24.62 1.77 -26.02
CA CYS A 27 -23.25 2.07 -26.45
C CYS A 27 -23.17 2.10 -27.98
N ASP A 28 -22.41 3.04 -28.52
CA ASP A 28 -22.08 3.00 -29.95
C ASP A 28 -21.07 1.87 -30.23
N ASP A 29 -21.06 1.38 -31.47
CA ASP A 29 -20.10 0.37 -31.93
C ASP A 29 -18.76 1.01 -32.33
N LEU A 30 -18.49 2.25 -31.91
CA LEU A 30 -17.27 2.95 -32.29
C LEU A 30 -16.10 2.41 -31.44
N TYR A 31 -15.09 1.87 -32.12
CA TYR A 31 -13.92 1.27 -31.47
C TYR A 31 -12.94 2.34 -30.98
N HIS A 32 -12.99 2.62 -29.68
CA HIS A 32 -12.08 3.48 -28.94
C HIS A 32 -11.62 2.71 -27.69
N PRO A 33 -10.63 1.81 -27.81
CA PRO A 33 -10.37 0.84 -26.77
C PRO A 33 -10.06 1.54 -25.47
N VAL A 34 -10.61 0.99 -24.39
CA VAL A 34 -10.31 1.42 -23.03
C VAL A 34 -9.91 0.22 -22.23
N CYS A 35 -9.27 0.48 -21.11
CA CYS A 35 -8.90 -0.55 -20.18
C CYS A 35 -9.41 -0.17 -18.80
N ALA A 36 -10.23 -1.06 -18.23
CA ALA A 36 -11.04 -0.77 -17.07
C ALA A 36 -10.57 -1.57 -15.86
N TYR A 37 -10.77 -0.98 -14.68
CA TYR A 37 -10.41 -1.55 -13.38
C TYR A 37 -11.66 -1.73 -12.52
N GLY A 38 -11.79 -2.93 -11.97
CA GLY A 38 -12.87 -3.27 -11.07
C GLY A 38 -12.55 -3.00 -9.59
N SER A 39 -13.59 -2.96 -8.75
CA SER A 39 -13.48 -2.82 -7.29
C SER A 39 -12.64 -3.89 -6.58
N ASN A 40 -12.36 -5.02 -7.25
CA ASN A 40 -11.57 -6.13 -6.72
C ASN A 40 -10.10 -6.08 -7.18
N GLU A 41 -9.57 -4.86 -7.39
CA GLU A 41 -8.18 -4.42 -7.61
C GLU A 41 -7.26 -5.20 -8.59
N LYS A 42 -7.73 -6.30 -9.20
CA LYS A 42 -6.91 -7.21 -10.01
C LYS A 42 -7.46 -7.48 -11.41
N ILE A 43 -8.67 -7.02 -11.72
CA ILE A 43 -9.27 -7.26 -13.04
C ILE A 43 -9.03 -6.05 -13.93
N THR A 44 -7.93 -6.13 -14.68
CA THR A 44 -7.66 -5.27 -15.83
C THR A 44 -8.26 -5.94 -17.06
N LYS A 45 -9.36 -5.40 -17.61
CA LYS A 45 -9.99 -5.94 -18.83
C LYS A 45 -10.10 -4.85 -19.89
N GLN A 46 -9.78 -5.21 -21.13
CA GLN A 46 -9.92 -4.33 -22.28
C GLN A 46 -11.36 -4.36 -22.80
N PHE A 47 -11.89 -3.18 -23.12
CA PHE A 47 -13.20 -2.98 -23.71
C PHE A 47 -13.06 -2.22 -25.03
N GLN A 48 -14.08 -2.35 -25.89
CA GLN A 48 -14.10 -1.66 -27.18
C GLN A 48 -14.23 -0.14 -27.04
N ASN A 49 -14.93 0.31 -26.00
CA ASN A 49 -15.08 1.72 -25.65
C ASN A 49 -15.43 1.91 -24.17
N SER A 50 -15.38 3.17 -23.71
CA SER A 50 -15.70 3.59 -22.34
C SER A 50 -17.13 3.21 -21.92
N CYS A 51 -18.09 3.27 -22.84
CA CYS A 51 -19.47 2.90 -22.55
C CYS A 51 -19.59 1.42 -22.17
N GLU A 52 -19.00 0.52 -22.97
CA GLU A 52 -19.00 -0.91 -22.68
C GLU A 52 -18.22 -1.26 -21.40
N ALA A 53 -17.14 -0.51 -21.09
CA ALA A 53 -16.44 -0.64 -19.81
C ALA A 53 -17.32 -0.26 -18.61
N CYS A 54 -18.03 0.87 -18.71
CA CYS A 54 -18.88 1.42 -17.64
C CYS A 54 -20.25 0.75 -17.50
N LYS A 55 -20.62 -0.11 -18.44
CA LYS A 55 -21.83 -0.96 -18.36
C LYS A 55 -21.66 -2.11 -17.37
N ILE A 56 -20.41 -2.47 -17.06
CA ILE A 56 -20.12 -3.46 -16.03
C ILE A 56 -20.21 -2.77 -14.67
N SER A 57 -21.15 -3.21 -13.84
CA SER A 57 -21.42 -2.64 -12.51
C SER A 57 -20.24 -2.67 -11.56
N THR A 58 -19.23 -3.50 -11.82
CA THR A 58 -18.02 -3.60 -11.00
C THR A 58 -16.88 -2.69 -11.45
N THR A 59 -17.00 -2.02 -12.60
CA THR A 59 -15.97 -1.10 -13.10
C THR A 59 -16.03 0.22 -12.34
N LEU A 60 -14.93 0.63 -11.72
CA LEU A 60 -14.84 1.91 -11.00
C LEU A 60 -14.25 3.01 -11.90
N TYR A 61 -13.16 2.69 -12.61
CA TYR A 61 -12.44 3.63 -13.46
C TYR A 61 -11.88 2.94 -14.70
N TYR A 62 -11.61 3.73 -15.74
CA TYR A 62 -10.96 3.27 -16.97
C TYR A 62 -9.93 4.29 -17.46
N PHE A 63 -9.05 3.84 -18.36
CA PHE A 63 -8.16 4.70 -19.14
C PHE A 63 -8.35 4.44 -20.64
N GLU A 64 -8.12 5.47 -21.45
CA GLU A 64 -8.13 5.34 -22.90
C GLU A 64 -6.87 4.60 -23.38
N GLY A 65 -7.07 3.63 -24.27
CA GLY A 65 -6.03 2.78 -24.82
C GLY A 65 -6.21 1.30 -24.47
N GLU A 66 -5.35 0.47 -25.07
CA GLU A 66 -5.33 -0.97 -24.86
C GLU A 66 -4.62 -1.33 -23.54
N CYS A 67 -5.08 -2.37 -22.85
CA CYS A 67 -4.48 -2.78 -21.57
C CYS A 67 -3.00 -3.16 -21.67
N GLN A 68 -2.55 -3.58 -22.87
CA GLN A 68 -1.17 -4.00 -23.11
C GLN A 68 -0.15 -2.86 -22.98
N GLN A 69 -0.58 -1.59 -23.13
CA GLN A 69 0.32 -0.45 -22.99
C GLN A 69 0.74 -0.21 -21.53
N LEU A 70 -0.04 -0.66 -20.53
CA LEU A 70 0.37 -0.64 -19.13
C LEU A 70 1.24 -1.84 -18.73
N ILE A 71 1.10 -2.99 -19.40
CA ILE A 71 1.94 -4.17 -19.14
C ILE A 71 3.38 -3.91 -19.58
N ASN A 72 3.60 -3.10 -20.62
CA ASN A 72 4.94 -2.68 -21.06
C ASN A 72 5.54 -1.54 -20.22
N PHE A 73 4.74 -0.75 -19.49
CA PHE A 73 5.29 0.17 -18.48
C PHE A 73 5.97 -0.59 -17.32
N ASN A 74 5.55 -1.82 -17.03
CA ASN A 74 6.21 -2.70 -16.05
C ASN A 74 7.39 -3.50 -16.62
N ASN A 75 7.56 -3.56 -17.96
CA ASN A 75 8.56 -4.43 -18.59
C ASN A 75 9.63 -3.70 -19.41
N THR A 76 9.59 -2.35 -19.48
CA THR A 76 10.62 -1.54 -20.18
C THR A 76 11.52 -0.74 -19.23
N PHE A 77 11.63 -1.16 -17.97
CA PHE A 77 12.75 -0.79 -17.11
C PHE A 77 13.87 -1.81 -17.31
N THR A 78 14.64 -1.65 -18.37
CA THR A 78 16.00 -2.23 -18.44
C THR A 78 16.86 -1.49 -17.42
N TYR A 79 16.88 -2.01 -16.20
CA TYR A 79 17.85 -1.67 -15.17
C TYR A 79 19.25 -1.77 -15.78
N ARG A 80 19.93 -0.62 -15.90
CA ARG A 80 21.38 -0.61 -16.03
C ARG A 80 21.94 -0.90 -14.64
N SER A 81 22.00 -2.20 -14.33
CA SER A 81 22.54 -2.77 -13.11
C SER A 81 23.99 -2.32 -12.92
N THR A 82 24.21 -1.54 -11.86
CA THR A 82 25.45 -1.57 -11.10
C THR A 82 25.11 -2.21 -9.76
N SER A 83 25.68 -3.41 -9.55
CA SER A 83 25.65 -4.29 -8.37
C SER A 83 24.29 -4.89 -7.95
N GLU A 84 23.87 -5.92 -8.69
CA GLU A 84 23.63 -7.29 -8.21
C GLU A 84 23.56 -7.50 -6.67
N GLN A 85 22.41 -7.21 -6.06
CA GLN A 85 21.85 -7.98 -4.94
C GLN A 85 20.32 -7.91 -4.99
N ASP A 86 19.73 -9.06 -5.32
CA ASP A 86 18.37 -9.30 -5.81
C ASP A 86 17.23 -8.87 -4.86
N VAL A 87 16.31 -8.04 -5.36
CA VAL A 87 14.88 -8.16 -5.02
C VAL A 87 14.30 -9.22 -5.94
N GLN A 88 14.51 -10.48 -5.59
CA GLN A 88 13.91 -11.60 -6.29
C GLN A 88 12.39 -11.50 -6.12
N LYS A 89 11.65 -11.38 -7.23
CA LYS A 89 10.19 -11.47 -7.24
C LYS A 89 9.80 -12.81 -6.63
N GLU A 90 9.30 -12.79 -5.41
CA GLU A 90 8.93 -13.99 -4.66
C GLU A 90 7.90 -14.79 -5.47
N VAL A 91 8.29 -15.99 -5.88
CA VAL A 91 7.45 -16.86 -6.69
C VAL A 91 6.42 -17.48 -5.75
N THR A 92 5.17 -17.04 -5.85
CA THR A 92 4.04 -17.67 -5.15
C THR A 92 3.91 -19.13 -5.59
N LYS A 93 3.88 -20.04 -4.61
CA LYS A 93 3.72 -21.48 -4.79
C LYS A 93 2.34 -21.90 -4.27
N TYR A 94 1.69 -22.84 -4.94
CA TYR A 94 0.38 -23.36 -4.52
C TYR A 94 0.54 -24.65 -3.72
N CYS A 95 -0.31 -24.82 -2.70
CA CYS A 95 -0.34 -26.05 -1.93
C CYS A 95 -1.01 -27.17 -2.73
N ASP A 96 -0.24 -28.21 -3.06
CA ASP A 96 -0.75 -29.39 -3.76
C ASP A 96 -1.52 -30.33 -2.81
N GLU A 97 -2.31 -31.27 -3.36
CA GLU A 97 -3.10 -32.19 -2.53
C GLU A 97 -2.23 -33.10 -1.66
N LYS A 98 -1.02 -33.45 -2.11
CA LYS A 98 -0.14 -34.38 -1.40
C LYS A 98 0.41 -33.75 -0.11
N THR A 99 0.79 -32.48 -0.18
CA THR A 99 1.32 -31.70 0.95
C THR A 99 0.25 -31.36 1.97
N ARG A 100 -1.02 -31.17 1.55
CA ARG A 100 -2.16 -30.95 2.46
C ARG A 100 -2.42 -32.07 3.46
N TYR A 101 -2.09 -33.31 3.10
CA TYR A 101 -2.28 -34.48 3.97
C TYR A 101 -0.99 -34.95 4.66
N SER A 102 0.10 -34.16 4.57
CA SER A 102 1.35 -34.50 5.26
C SER A 102 1.16 -34.37 6.77
N THR A 103 1.50 -35.42 7.51
CA THR A 103 1.48 -35.43 8.98
C THR A 103 2.86 -35.23 9.60
N ASP A 104 3.92 -35.26 8.77
CA ASP A 104 5.30 -35.05 9.19
C ASP A 104 5.88 -33.83 8.45
N CYS A 105 5.99 -32.71 9.17
CA CYS A 105 6.57 -31.46 8.68
C CYS A 105 7.86 -31.07 9.43
N SER A 106 8.50 -32.04 10.08
CA SER A 106 9.54 -31.80 11.10
C SER A 106 10.90 -31.37 10.53
N ASN A 107 11.15 -31.58 9.24
CA ASN A 107 12.50 -31.50 8.66
C ASN A 107 12.74 -30.29 7.73
N GLN A 108 11.93 -29.23 7.82
CA GLN A 108 12.10 -28.05 6.98
C GLN A 108 12.06 -26.79 7.86
N GLU A 109 13.12 -25.97 7.82
CA GLU A 109 13.24 -24.73 8.61
C GLU A 109 13.35 -23.51 7.69
N ASN A 110 12.36 -23.32 6.82
CA ASN A 110 12.29 -22.14 5.96
C ASN A 110 10.97 -21.44 6.20
N LEU A 111 10.99 -20.34 6.96
CA LEU A 111 9.79 -19.54 7.22
C LEU A 111 9.08 -19.20 5.90
N VAL A 112 7.77 -19.37 5.87
CA VAL A 112 6.93 -19.00 4.72
C VAL A 112 5.74 -18.17 5.19
N CYS A 113 5.22 -17.35 4.29
CA CYS A 113 3.92 -16.74 4.43
C CYS A 113 2.87 -17.55 3.65
N GLY A 114 1.90 -18.12 4.35
CA GLY A 114 0.74 -18.77 3.74
C GLY A 114 -0.41 -17.78 3.52
N GLU A 115 -0.99 -17.80 2.33
CA GLU A 115 -2.13 -16.97 1.92
C GLU A 115 -3.41 -17.81 1.85
N SER A 116 -4.47 -17.29 2.47
CA SER A 116 -5.81 -17.88 2.49
C SER A 116 -6.76 -17.13 1.56
N THR A 117 -7.52 -17.87 0.76
CA THR A 117 -8.49 -17.31 -0.20
C THR A 117 -9.95 -17.40 0.25
N THR A 118 -10.24 -18.01 1.40
CA THR A 118 -11.62 -18.23 1.87
C THR A 118 -11.86 -17.62 3.25
N ASN A 119 -12.74 -16.60 3.33
CA ASN A 119 -13.29 -16.01 4.56
C ASN A 119 -12.25 -15.70 5.66
N CYS A 120 -11.20 -14.95 5.31
CA CYS A 120 -10.18 -14.53 6.26
C CYS A 120 -10.38 -13.07 6.70
N SER A 121 -10.35 -12.84 8.02
CA SER A 121 -10.11 -11.50 8.58
C SER A 121 -8.62 -11.14 8.56
N VAL A 122 -7.74 -12.16 8.47
CA VAL A 122 -6.28 -12.04 8.27
C VAL A 122 -5.90 -13.06 7.20
N CYS A 123 -5.67 -12.59 5.97
CA CYS A 123 -5.50 -13.47 4.80
C CYS A 123 -4.08 -14.00 4.60
N GLN A 124 -3.16 -13.59 5.46
CA GLN A 124 -1.77 -14.00 5.42
C GLN A 124 -1.30 -14.41 6.82
N GLN A 125 -0.69 -15.59 6.94
CA GLN A 125 -0.18 -16.11 8.20
C GLN A 125 1.21 -16.73 8.01
N GLU A 126 2.10 -16.51 8.97
CA GLU A 126 3.45 -17.07 8.96
C GLU A 126 3.46 -18.51 9.47
N TYR A 127 4.26 -19.33 8.81
CA TYR A 127 4.45 -20.74 9.14
C TYR A 127 5.94 -21.05 9.17
N SER A 128 6.34 -21.95 10.06
CA SER A 128 7.74 -22.39 10.20
C SER A 128 8.31 -23.00 8.93
N ASN A 129 7.45 -23.59 8.09
CA ASN A 129 7.79 -24.07 6.76
C ASN A 129 6.56 -24.26 5.85
N SER A 130 6.83 -24.50 4.56
CA SER A 130 5.82 -24.75 3.53
C SER A 130 4.94 -25.98 3.80
N CYS A 131 5.48 -27.03 4.42
CA CYS A 131 4.67 -28.20 4.81
C CYS A 131 3.63 -27.82 5.86
N VAL A 132 4.03 -27.09 6.92
CA VAL A 132 3.11 -26.63 7.96
C VAL A 132 2.08 -25.65 7.38
N ALA A 133 2.50 -24.76 6.47
CA ALA A 133 1.58 -23.86 5.76
C ALA A 133 0.54 -24.66 4.97
N CYS A 134 0.95 -25.60 4.14
CA CYS A 134 0.04 -26.36 3.29
C CYS A 134 -0.79 -27.42 4.03
N ALA A 135 -0.34 -27.89 5.19
CA ALA A 135 -1.14 -28.74 6.07
C ALA A 135 -2.34 -27.99 6.68
N ASN A 136 -2.29 -26.65 6.75
CA ASN A 136 -3.44 -25.85 7.12
C ASN A 136 -4.41 -25.76 5.93
N SER A 137 -5.61 -26.34 6.07
CA SER A 137 -6.62 -26.36 5.01
C SER A 137 -7.09 -24.98 4.55
N ALA A 138 -6.87 -23.92 5.35
CA ALA A 138 -7.20 -22.55 4.99
C ALA A 138 -6.17 -21.93 4.02
N VAL A 139 -4.95 -22.45 3.95
CA VAL A 139 -3.87 -21.90 3.10
C VAL A 139 -3.96 -22.51 1.71
N THR A 140 -4.04 -21.65 0.69
CA THR A 140 -4.09 -22.08 -0.73
C THR A 140 -2.77 -21.87 -1.45
N SER A 141 -2.01 -20.86 -1.04
CA SER A 141 -0.73 -20.48 -1.61
C SER A 141 0.25 -20.08 -0.51
N TYR A 142 1.53 -20.10 -0.80
CA TYR A 142 2.56 -19.55 0.08
C TYR A 142 3.71 -18.94 -0.73
N TYR A 143 4.50 -18.11 -0.08
CA TYR A 143 5.80 -17.66 -0.58
C TYR A 143 6.84 -17.74 0.54
N ASP A 144 8.11 -17.85 0.15
CA ASP A 144 9.21 -17.95 1.11
C ASP A 144 9.39 -16.58 1.80
N GLY A 145 9.52 -16.55 3.13
CA GLY A 145 9.66 -15.31 3.91
C GLY A 145 8.49 -14.98 4.84
N TYR A 146 8.38 -13.71 5.24
CA TYR A 146 7.40 -13.19 6.19
C TYR A 146 6.15 -12.70 5.47
N CYS A 147 5.03 -12.61 6.19
CA CYS A 147 3.79 -12.09 5.59
C CYS A 147 3.82 -10.58 5.42
N ARG A 148 3.54 -10.11 4.20
CA ARG A 148 3.27 -8.71 3.91
C ARG A 148 1.84 -8.40 4.29
N ASN A 149 1.62 -7.98 5.53
CA ASN A 149 0.34 -7.38 5.90
C ASN A 149 0.11 -6.15 5.01
N GLU A 150 -0.83 -6.25 4.06
CA GLU A 150 -1.23 -5.15 3.17
C GLU A 150 -1.92 -4.01 3.92
N GLN A 151 -2.20 -4.18 5.21
CA GLN A 151 -2.56 -3.09 6.10
C GLN A 151 -1.29 -2.44 6.66
N THR A 152 -1.04 -1.25 6.17
CA THR A 152 -0.05 -0.24 6.60
C THR A 152 -0.19 0.18 8.07
N GLN A 153 -0.14 -0.77 9.01
CA GLN A 153 0.02 -0.48 10.42
C GLN A 153 1.44 -0.83 10.85
N SER A 154 2.26 0.23 10.93
CA SER A 154 3.52 0.31 11.68
C SER A 154 4.39 -0.94 11.61
N ARG A 155 5.36 -0.94 10.67
CA ARG A 155 6.48 -1.90 10.58
C ARG A 155 7.40 -1.91 11.82
N ILE A 156 6.97 -1.35 12.95
CA ILE A 156 7.69 -1.31 14.22
C ILE A 156 7.33 -2.60 14.97
N ILE A 157 8.28 -3.53 15.04
CA ILE A 157 8.14 -4.82 15.73
C ILE A 157 8.85 -4.72 17.08
N TYR A 158 8.20 -5.16 18.15
CA TYR A 158 8.80 -5.19 19.49
C TYR A 158 9.68 -6.42 19.66
N CYS A 159 10.86 -6.23 20.23
CA CYS A 159 11.71 -7.35 20.57
C CYS A 159 11.08 -8.21 21.69
N PRO A 160 11.20 -9.54 21.62
CA PRO A 160 10.64 -10.41 22.65
C PRO A 160 11.35 -10.20 24.00
N PRO A 161 10.67 -10.47 25.14
CA PRO A 161 11.29 -10.41 26.46
C PRO A 161 12.49 -11.36 26.61
N ASN A 162 12.39 -12.54 25.99
CA ASN A 162 13.48 -13.52 25.93
C ASN A 162 14.42 -13.17 24.77
N ARG A 163 15.58 -12.61 25.09
CA ARG A 163 16.56 -12.12 24.13
C ARG A 163 17.35 -13.27 23.51
N PRO A 164 17.52 -13.32 22.18
CA PRO A 164 18.38 -14.32 21.56
C PRO A 164 19.84 -14.08 21.95
N THR A 165 20.55 -15.13 22.34
CA THR A 165 21.97 -15.07 22.72
C THR A 165 22.92 -15.41 21.59
N SER A 166 22.42 -15.99 20.50
CA SER A 166 23.18 -16.38 19.32
C SER A 166 22.36 -16.08 18.09
N CYS A 167 22.91 -15.29 17.18
CA CYS A 167 22.23 -14.86 15.96
C CYS A 167 23.04 -15.27 14.74
N ASN A 168 22.35 -15.74 13.71
CA ASN A 168 22.93 -15.83 12.39
C ASN A 168 23.07 -14.42 11.80
N GLU A 169 24.19 -14.16 11.14
CA GLU A 169 24.38 -12.88 10.42
C GLU A 169 23.60 -12.82 9.10
N ASN A 170 22.97 -13.94 8.71
CA ASN A 170 22.17 -14.04 7.51
C ASN A 170 20.76 -13.52 7.82
N GLY A 171 20.49 -12.27 7.48
CA GLY A 171 19.17 -11.68 7.60
C GLY A 171 19.03 -10.42 6.75
N LEU A 172 17.81 -9.90 6.72
CA LEU A 172 17.53 -8.59 6.15
C LEU A 172 17.96 -7.52 7.15
N THR A 173 18.57 -6.45 6.64
CA THR A 173 18.89 -5.27 7.45
C THR A 173 17.63 -4.74 8.11
N VAL A 174 17.76 -4.41 9.40
CA VAL A 174 16.71 -3.80 10.20
C VAL A 174 17.24 -2.53 10.85
N CYS A 175 16.35 -1.56 11.06
CA CYS A 175 16.62 -0.40 11.89
C CYS A 175 16.07 -0.63 13.29
N SER A 176 16.97 -0.78 14.26
CA SER A 176 16.62 -0.98 15.66
C SER A 176 16.45 0.36 16.40
N GLN A 177 15.60 0.40 17.43
CA GLN A 177 15.35 1.57 18.28
C GLN A 177 15.61 1.20 19.73
N THR A 178 16.44 1.98 20.42
CA THR A 178 16.75 1.75 21.84
C THR A 178 15.70 2.31 22.80
N THR A 179 14.82 3.19 22.33
CA THR A 179 13.75 3.79 23.12
C THR A 179 12.49 3.98 22.28
N SER A 180 11.31 3.92 22.90
CA SER A 180 10.04 4.19 22.23
C SER A 180 9.19 5.12 23.12
N PRO A 181 8.79 6.31 22.62
CA PRO A 181 9.13 6.87 21.32
C PRO A 181 10.60 7.34 21.29
N CYS A 182 11.25 7.20 20.15
CA CYS A 182 12.54 7.82 19.92
C CYS A 182 12.39 9.21 19.29
N LEU A 183 13.08 10.19 19.85
CA LEU A 183 13.03 11.59 19.42
C LEU A 183 14.29 12.08 18.67
N THR A 184 15.37 11.31 18.63
CA THR A 184 16.67 11.73 18.09
C THR A 184 17.28 10.64 17.21
N GLN A 185 18.02 11.03 16.16
CA GLN A 185 18.65 10.06 15.24
C GLN A 185 19.56 9.04 15.95
N ASP A 186 20.19 9.44 17.06
CA ASP A 186 21.11 8.60 17.84
C ASP A 186 20.50 7.37 18.51
N CYS A 187 19.17 7.28 18.59
CA CYS A 187 18.51 6.10 19.14
C CYS A 187 18.40 4.94 18.12
N TYR A 188 18.63 5.25 16.84
CA TYR A 188 18.45 4.33 15.73
C TYR A 188 19.79 3.69 15.43
N SER A 189 19.80 2.38 15.25
CA SER A 189 21.00 1.70 14.80
C SER A 189 20.67 0.59 13.82
N GLU A 190 21.45 0.49 12.76
CA GLU A 190 21.29 -0.59 11.80
C GLU A 190 21.81 -1.90 12.36
N SER A 191 21.11 -2.98 12.04
CA SER A 191 21.49 -4.34 12.40
C SER A 191 21.26 -5.25 11.20
N LYS A 192 22.15 -6.22 11.00
CA LYS A 192 22.06 -7.14 9.84
C LYS A 192 20.84 -8.07 9.87
N SER A 193 20.22 -8.24 11.04
CA SER A 193 19.02 -9.07 11.20
C SER A 193 18.22 -8.61 12.42
N TRP A 194 16.94 -8.99 12.47
CA TRP A 194 16.10 -8.78 13.66
C TRP A 194 16.70 -9.45 14.90
N CYS A 195 17.34 -10.61 14.73
CA CYS A 195 17.99 -11.31 15.83
C CYS A 195 19.13 -10.48 16.38
N ALA A 196 20.01 -9.97 15.51
CA ALA A 196 21.12 -9.11 15.91
C ALA A 196 20.61 -7.85 16.64
N ALA A 197 19.60 -7.18 16.11
CA ALA A 197 18.95 -6.04 16.79
C ALA A 197 18.44 -6.43 18.18
N CYS A 198 17.62 -7.48 18.27
CA CYS A 198 16.96 -7.88 19.51
C CYS A 198 17.88 -8.61 20.50
N SER A 199 19.09 -9.02 20.12
CA SER A 199 20.11 -9.55 21.03
C SER A 199 20.67 -8.46 21.97
N ASN A 200 20.60 -7.19 21.54
CA ASN A 200 20.90 -6.06 22.41
C ASN A 200 19.69 -5.80 23.33
N THR A 201 19.93 -5.84 24.64
CA THR A 201 18.90 -5.61 25.66
C THR A 201 18.33 -4.20 25.64
N ASP A 202 19.11 -3.23 25.14
CA ASP A 202 18.69 -1.83 25.07
C ASP A 202 17.72 -1.60 23.91
N VAL A 203 17.67 -2.49 22.91
CA VAL A 203 16.74 -2.37 21.78
C VAL A 203 15.34 -2.78 22.21
N VAL A 204 14.38 -1.87 22.06
CA VAL A 204 12.96 -2.10 22.39
C VAL A 204 12.19 -2.56 21.16
N THR A 205 12.44 -1.93 20.02
CA THR A 205 11.74 -2.21 18.76
C THR A 205 12.71 -2.24 17.59
N TYR A 206 12.26 -2.78 16.46
CA TYR A 206 12.97 -2.69 15.19
C TYR A 206 11.99 -2.50 14.02
N TYR A 207 12.50 -1.94 12.93
CA TYR A 207 11.85 -1.77 11.65
C TYR A 207 12.56 -2.61 10.60
N GLN A 208 11.83 -3.32 9.75
CA GLN A 208 12.42 -4.10 8.66
C GLN A 208 12.76 -3.19 7.46
N GLY A 209 14.06 -2.94 7.26
CA GLY A 209 14.61 -1.98 6.30
C GLY A 209 15.79 -1.20 6.89
N SER A 210 16.37 -0.28 6.13
CA SER A 210 17.45 0.59 6.62
C SER A 210 16.91 1.61 7.62
N CYS A 211 17.81 2.23 8.39
CA CYS A 211 17.38 3.33 9.26
C CYS A 211 16.95 4.57 8.49
N GLN A 212 17.52 4.80 7.31
CA GLN A 212 17.11 5.90 6.45
C GLN A 212 15.66 5.71 5.96
N ASP A 213 15.29 4.51 5.52
CA ASP A 213 13.91 4.21 5.07
C ASP A 213 12.89 4.48 6.17
N TYR A 214 13.24 4.11 7.41
CA TYR A 214 12.39 4.37 8.57
C TYR A 214 12.29 5.87 8.88
N LEU A 215 13.41 6.59 8.85
CA LEU A 215 13.42 8.03 9.12
C LEU A 215 12.63 8.82 8.06
N ASP A 216 12.77 8.46 6.78
CA ASP A 216 12.02 9.07 5.69
C ASP A 216 10.51 8.81 5.84
N TYR A 217 10.13 7.60 6.26
CA TYR A 217 8.76 7.25 6.58
C TYR A 217 8.20 8.11 7.73
N ILE A 218 8.93 8.24 8.84
CA ILE A 218 8.52 9.07 9.98
C ILE A 218 8.44 10.55 9.61
N GLN A 219 9.40 11.05 8.83
CA GLN A 219 9.38 12.42 8.33
C GLN A 219 8.13 12.67 7.48
N THR A 220 7.76 11.71 6.63
CA THR A 220 6.54 11.80 5.82
C THR A 220 5.28 11.86 6.70
N ILE A 221 5.21 11.04 7.76
CA ILE A 221 4.10 11.08 8.73
C ILE A 221 4.05 12.44 9.43
N ASN A 222 5.18 12.94 9.93
CA ASN A 222 5.24 14.21 10.64
C ASN A 222 4.81 15.38 9.74
N ILE A 223 5.24 15.39 8.47
CA ILE A 223 4.79 16.38 7.48
C ILE A 223 3.28 16.28 7.28
N MET A 224 2.74 15.07 7.17
CA MET A 224 1.30 14.88 7.04
C MET A 224 0.54 15.37 8.27
N GLU A 225 1.03 15.13 9.49
CA GLU A 225 0.42 15.62 10.72
C GLU A 225 0.46 17.15 10.80
N GLU A 226 1.57 17.78 10.42
CA GLU A 226 1.71 19.24 10.39
C GLU A 226 0.76 19.91 9.38
N VAL A 227 0.54 19.26 8.24
CA VAL A 227 -0.33 19.77 7.17
C VAL A 227 -1.81 19.44 7.44
N THR A 228 -2.10 18.45 8.28
CA THR A 228 -3.45 18.08 8.67
C THR A 228 -4.05 19.10 9.62
N GLN A 229 -5.11 19.77 9.18
CA GLN A 229 -5.84 20.73 9.99
C GLN A 229 -7.04 20.04 10.65
N LYS A 230 -7.15 20.17 11.98
CA LYS A 230 -8.29 19.65 12.74
C LYS A 230 -9.47 20.61 12.65
N CYS A 231 -10.66 20.07 12.48
CA CYS A 231 -11.87 20.89 12.56
C CYS A 231 -12.12 21.36 13.99
N SER A 232 -12.62 22.59 14.14
CA SER A 232 -13.05 23.11 15.44
C SER A 232 -14.25 22.32 15.96
N ILE A 233 -14.32 22.16 17.29
CA ILE A 233 -15.49 21.58 17.96
C ILE A 233 -16.73 22.46 17.72
N VAL A 234 -16.53 23.78 17.64
CA VAL A 234 -17.59 24.74 17.30
C VAL A 234 -17.70 24.83 15.78
N LYS A 235 -18.83 24.38 15.25
CA LYS A 235 -19.06 24.34 13.82
C LYS A 235 -19.48 25.70 13.27
N PRO A 236 -18.99 26.08 12.08
CA PRO A 236 -19.44 27.29 11.42
C PRO A 236 -20.88 27.12 10.90
N GLU A 237 -21.75 28.09 11.15
CA GLU A 237 -23.13 28.07 10.63
C GLU A 237 -23.19 28.42 9.14
N THR A 238 -22.28 29.30 8.70
CA THR A 238 -22.19 29.78 7.31
C THR A 238 -20.77 29.62 6.79
N CYS A 239 -20.63 29.18 5.55
CA CYS A 239 -19.34 29.07 4.87
C CYS A 239 -19.24 30.06 3.73
N PRO A 240 -18.05 30.65 3.48
CA PRO A 240 -17.84 31.48 2.32
C PRO A 240 -17.86 30.63 1.03
N ASP A 241 -18.31 31.22 -0.08
CA ASP A 241 -18.33 30.58 -1.41
C ASP A 241 -16.94 30.49 -2.07
N THR A 242 -15.87 30.58 -1.28
CA THR A 242 -14.51 30.47 -1.79
C THR A 242 -14.21 29.01 -2.13
N VAL A 243 -13.82 28.75 -3.37
CA VAL A 243 -13.44 27.40 -3.82
C VAL A 243 -11.96 27.17 -3.51
N GLN A 244 -11.70 26.29 -2.56
CA GLN A 244 -10.38 25.80 -2.20
C GLN A 244 -10.51 24.34 -1.78
N GLU A 245 -10.43 23.42 -2.74
CA GLU A 245 -10.72 22.01 -2.46
C GLU A 245 -9.83 21.45 -1.35
N VAL A 246 -10.45 20.72 -0.43
CA VAL A 246 -9.79 20.04 0.69
C VAL A 246 -10.14 18.57 0.71
N CYS A 247 -9.26 17.74 1.23
CA CYS A 247 -9.48 16.32 1.44
C CYS A 247 -9.72 16.07 2.91
N ALA A 248 -10.96 15.75 3.27
CA ALA A 248 -11.35 15.53 4.64
C ALA A 248 -11.36 14.04 4.97
N THR A 249 -10.91 13.72 6.18
CA THR A 249 -11.06 12.39 6.79
C THR A 249 -12.38 12.35 7.55
N GLU A 250 -13.28 11.46 7.16
CA GLU A 250 -14.58 11.27 7.81
C GLU A 250 -14.79 9.84 8.32
N ASN A 251 -15.54 9.69 9.40
CA ASN A 251 -15.99 8.38 9.89
C ASN A 251 -17.08 7.85 8.95
N CYS A 252 -16.79 6.77 8.23
CA CYS A 252 -17.80 6.11 7.40
C CYS A 252 -18.79 5.33 8.29
N ASP A 253 -19.95 4.95 7.74
CA ASP A 253 -21.05 4.30 8.48
C ASP A 253 -20.71 2.91 9.06
N ASP A 254 -19.50 2.39 8.80
CA ASP A 254 -18.91 1.27 9.52
C ASP A 254 -17.94 1.84 10.56
N ASP A 255 -18.25 1.68 11.86
CA ASP A 255 -17.61 2.27 13.06
C ASP A 255 -16.06 2.14 13.19
N LYS A 256 -15.35 1.63 12.17
CA LYS A 256 -13.91 1.40 12.16
C LYS A 256 -13.20 1.87 10.89
N LEU A 257 -13.90 2.42 9.90
CA LEU A 257 -13.28 2.85 8.64
C LEU A 257 -13.31 4.37 8.51
N THR A 258 -12.13 4.95 8.30
CA THR A 258 -11.96 6.35 7.91
C THR A 258 -11.98 6.44 6.38
N CYS A 259 -12.87 7.25 5.82
CA CYS A 259 -12.90 7.56 4.39
C CYS A 259 -12.31 8.94 4.12
N LEU A 260 -11.80 9.11 2.91
CA LEU A 260 -11.36 10.39 2.38
C LEU A 260 -12.43 10.95 1.44
N LYS A 261 -12.83 12.21 1.66
CA LYS A 261 -13.82 12.88 0.83
C LYS A 261 -13.39 14.30 0.49
N THR A 262 -13.54 14.68 -0.78
CA THR A 262 -13.23 16.03 -1.24
C THR A 262 -14.39 16.98 -0.91
N TYR A 263 -14.07 18.14 -0.33
CA TYR A 263 -14.99 19.23 -0.10
C TYR A 263 -14.52 20.49 -0.83
N THR A 264 -15.45 21.34 -1.25
CA THR A 264 -15.15 22.58 -1.98
C THR A 264 -14.30 23.57 -1.17
N ASN A 265 -14.42 23.55 0.17
CA ASN A 265 -13.53 24.27 1.07
C ASN A 265 -13.49 23.65 2.49
N SER A 266 -12.53 24.10 3.28
CA SER A 266 -12.33 23.66 4.68
C SER A 266 -13.53 23.93 5.58
N CYS A 267 -14.25 25.03 5.37
CA CYS A 267 -15.43 25.35 6.15
C CYS A 267 -16.53 24.30 5.92
N LEU A 268 -16.83 23.98 4.65
CA LEU A 268 -17.81 22.97 4.29
C LEU A 268 -17.42 21.57 4.80
N ALA A 269 -16.12 21.24 4.77
CA ALA A 269 -15.61 20.03 5.40
C ALA A 269 -15.95 20.00 6.90
N CYS A 270 -15.63 21.07 7.63
CA CYS A 270 -15.85 21.15 9.08
C CYS A 270 -17.31 21.36 9.50
N GLN A 271 -18.23 21.68 8.59
CA GLN A 271 -19.66 21.64 8.86
C GLN A 271 -20.16 20.19 9.03
N ASN A 272 -19.58 19.23 8.33
CA ASN A 272 -19.99 17.83 8.42
C ASN A 272 -19.57 17.21 9.77
N PRO A 273 -20.51 16.64 10.57
CA PRO A 273 -20.19 16.00 11.85
C PRO A 273 -19.29 14.78 11.78
N LYS A 274 -19.22 14.14 10.61
CA LYS A 274 -18.39 12.95 10.43
C LYS A 274 -16.92 13.31 10.19
N VAL A 275 -16.62 14.56 9.80
CA VAL A 275 -15.26 15.01 9.48
C VAL A 275 -14.48 15.32 10.75
N MET A 276 -13.30 14.72 10.89
CA MET A 276 -12.39 14.95 12.03
C MET A 276 -11.28 15.94 11.69
N SER A 277 -10.76 15.85 10.48
CA SER A 277 -9.63 16.64 9.99
C SER A 277 -9.67 16.77 8.47
N TYR A 278 -8.90 17.70 7.93
CA TYR A 278 -8.73 17.87 6.50
C TYR A 278 -7.31 18.25 6.12
N LEU A 279 -6.97 18.00 4.87
CA LEU A 279 -5.75 18.43 4.21
C LEU A 279 -6.09 19.56 3.20
N PRO A 280 -5.21 20.56 3.01
CA PRO A 280 -5.47 21.75 2.19
C PRO A 280 -5.33 21.50 0.68
N PHE A 281 -5.72 20.31 0.21
CA PHE A 281 -5.69 19.88 -1.19
C PHE A 281 -6.75 18.81 -1.43
N SER A 282 -7.19 18.62 -2.67
CA SER A 282 -8.21 17.61 -3.01
C SER A 282 -7.73 16.18 -2.75
N CYS A 283 -8.66 15.24 -2.54
CA CYS A 283 -8.29 13.84 -2.28
C CYS A 283 -7.61 13.18 -3.49
N TYR A 284 -7.93 13.64 -4.70
CA TYR A 284 -7.24 13.21 -5.91
C TYR A 284 -5.78 13.64 -5.90
N SER A 285 -5.50 14.92 -5.60
CA SER A 285 -4.13 15.42 -5.48
C SER A 285 -3.34 14.68 -4.40
N TYR A 286 -4.00 14.35 -3.28
CA TYR A 286 -3.40 13.53 -2.23
C TYR A 286 -3.01 12.14 -2.71
N GLN A 287 -3.93 11.42 -3.38
CA GLN A 287 -3.65 10.11 -3.94
C GLN A 287 -2.50 10.16 -4.96
N VAL A 288 -2.49 11.17 -5.84
CA VAL A 288 -1.39 11.38 -6.79
C VAL A 288 -0.06 11.61 -6.08
N MET A 289 -0.04 12.43 -5.01
CA MET A 289 1.18 12.64 -4.23
C MET A 289 1.68 11.35 -3.58
N ILE A 290 0.80 10.52 -3.02
CA ILE A 290 1.17 9.20 -2.49
C ILE A 290 1.78 8.33 -3.60
N TRP A 291 1.15 8.27 -4.77
CA TRP A 291 1.68 7.48 -5.89
C TRP A 291 3.03 7.98 -6.37
N ILE A 292 3.23 9.29 -6.48
CA ILE A 292 4.52 9.88 -6.85
C ILE A 292 5.58 9.52 -5.80
N MET A 293 5.24 9.59 -4.50
CA MET A 293 6.16 9.19 -3.44
C MET A 293 6.50 7.70 -3.52
N ILE A 294 5.51 6.83 -3.70
CA ILE A 294 5.72 5.38 -3.87
C ILE A 294 6.65 5.12 -5.06
N ILE A 295 6.40 5.76 -6.20
CA ILE A 295 7.26 5.66 -7.37
C ILE A 295 8.68 6.14 -7.04
N TYR A 296 8.82 7.30 -6.40
CA TYR A 296 10.13 7.85 -6.03
C TYR A 296 10.91 6.96 -5.06
N PHE A 297 10.26 6.26 -4.13
CA PHE A 297 10.94 5.34 -3.21
C PHE A 297 11.26 3.97 -3.84
N ILE A 298 10.60 3.62 -4.95
CA ILE A 298 10.89 2.38 -5.68
C ILE A 298 12.07 2.56 -6.68
N TYR A 299 12.31 3.79 -7.16
CA TYR A 299 13.35 4.11 -8.16
C TYR A 299 14.58 4.80 -7.56
#